data_AF-A0AAU9UI95-F1
#
_entry.id   AF-A0AAU9UI95-F1
#
_cell.length_a   1.000
_cell.length_b   1.000
_cell.length_c   1.000
_cell.angle_alpha   90.00
_cell.angle_beta   90.00
_cell.angle_gamma   90.00
#
_symmetry.space_group_name_H-M   'P 1'
#
loop_
_entity.id
_entity.type
_entity.pdbx_description
1 polymer ?
#
loop_
_entity_poly.entity_id
_entity_poly.type
_entity_poly.pdbx_seq_one_letter_code
_entity_poly.pdbx_strand_id
1 'polypeptide(L)'
;METENINVDEFLPAKNPIKIKNVKKKEVSETGDGMDVEEQIPSEKKPKAKRSKLKKIKKSAEPNESKVNMRKVAVPAHRYTPLRENWLKIFTPIVEHLQLQARFNTKTRNVEIRVGPETKDIANLQKAADFVKAFIYGFDVEDALALLRLDDLFVESFEIKDVKTLQGDHLGRAIGRLAGKAGRTKFTIENVTKTRIVLADSKIHILGSYQNIALARRAICNLIMGSPPSKVYGNLRNVAKRVAERF
;
A
#
# COMPACT_ATOMS: atom_id res chain seq x y z
N MET A 1 32.82 37.53 30.92
CA MET A 1 32.29 37.59 29.54
C MET A 1 30.97 36.86 29.57
N GLU A 2 29.92 37.65 29.42
CA GLU A 2 28.54 37.38 29.81
C GLU A 2 27.89 36.36 28.88
N THR A 3 27.01 35.56 29.46
CA THR A 3 26.12 34.63 28.75
C THR A 3 24.94 35.43 28.21
N GLU A 4 24.85 35.58 26.89
CA GLU A 4 23.71 36.23 26.23
C GLU A 4 22.45 35.36 26.38
N ASN A 5 21.49 35.85 27.16
CA ASN A 5 20.18 35.25 27.36
C ASN A 5 19.37 35.26 26.05
N ILE A 6 18.94 34.08 25.61
CA ILE A 6 18.03 33.90 24.47
C ILE A 6 16.65 34.47 24.86
N ASN A 7 16.13 35.41 24.06
CA ASN A 7 14.83 36.04 24.26
C ASN A 7 13.68 35.07 23.89
N VAL A 8 12.77 34.83 24.84
CA VAL A 8 11.71 33.81 24.76
C VAL A 8 10.41 34.34 24.10
N ASP A 9 10.34 35.63 23.75
CA ASP A 9 9.12 36.25 23.18
C ASP A 9 8.91 36.02 21.66
N GLU A 10 9.85 35.35 20.97
CA GLU A 10 9.72 35.05 19.54
C GLU A 10 8.92 33.76 19.25
N PHE A 11 8.46 33.07 20.30
CA PHE A 11 7.80 31.75 20.21
C PHE A 11 6.28 31.76 20.44
N LEU A 12 5.59 32.90 20.25
CA LEU A 12 4.12 32.96 20.33
C LEU A 12 3.46 32.97 18.93
N PRO A 13 2.44 32.12 18.67
CA PRO A 13 1.69 32.16 17.42
C PRO A 13 0.89 33.46 17.29
N ALA A 14 0.90 34.03 16.08
CA ALA A 14 0.33 35.33 15.74
C ALA A 14 -1.11 35.57 16.28
N LYS A 15 -1.30 36.73 16.93
CA LYS A 15 -2.53 37.22 17.59
C LYS A 15 -3.73 37.55 16.67
N ASN A 16 -3.73 37.14 15.40
CA ASN A 16 -4.83 37.48 14.48
C ASN A 16 -5.65 36.25 14.06
N PRO A 17 -6.84 36.01 14.64
CA PRO A 17 -7.71 34.94 14.19
C PRO A 17 -8.33 35.27 12.82
N ILE A 18 -8.29 34.28 11.94
CA ILE A 18 -8.94 34.25 10.62
C ILE A 18 -10.46 34.36 10.82
N LYS A 19 -11.09 35.40 10.27
CA LYS A 19 -12.55 35.59 10.29
C LYS A 19 -13.23 34.53 9.39
N ILE A 20 -13.92 33.58 10.01
CA ILE A 20 -14.83 32.65 9.34
C ILE A 20 -16.10 33.43 8.97
N LYS A 21 -16.43 33.51 7.68
CA LYS A 21 -17.67 34.14 7.19
C LYS A 21 -18.86 33.18 7.39
N ASN A 22 -19.93 33.74 7.95
CA ASN A 22 -21.20 33.10 8.30
C ASN A 22 -21.83 32.29 7.15
N VAL A 23 -22.19 31.05 7.48
CA VAL A 23 -23.13 30.19 6.73
C VAL A 23 -24.55 30.68 7.04
N LYS A 24 -25.29 31.14 6.03
CA LYS A 24 -26.74 31.39 6.15
C LYS A 24 -27.49 30.06 6.06
N LYS A 25 -28.15 29.70 7.17
CA LYS A 25 -29.19 28.68 7.29
C LYS A 25 -30.39 29.12 6.43
N LYS A 26 -30.95 28.22 5.61
CA LYS A 26 -32.17 28.46 4.83
C LYS A 26 -33.24 27.49 5.36
N GLU A 27 -34.28 28.05 5.97
CA GLU A 27 -35.51 27.34 6.36
C GLU A 27 -36.52 27.32 5.20
N VAL A 28 -37.45 26.38 5.35
CA VAL A 28 -38.40 25.81 4.38
C VAL A 28 -39.62 26.72 4.18
N SER A 29 -40.21 26.70 2.97
CA SER A 29 -41.63 27.00 2.75
C SER A 29 -42.20 26.07 1.68
N GLU A 30 -43.24 25.32 2.06
CA GLU A 30 -44.08 24.45 1.23
C GLU A 30 -45.06 25.24 0.32
N THR A 31 -45.86 24.49 -0.45
CA THR A 31 -46.95 24.84 -1.39
C THR A 31 -46.46 25.05 -2.83
N GLY A 32 -47.07 24.52 -3.89
CA GLY A 32 -48.34 23.83 -4.12
C GLY A 32 -48.62 23.90 -5.63
N ASP A 33 -49.38 22.94 -6.16
CA ASP A 33 -49.67 22.67 -7.59
C ASP A 33 -50.01 23.86 -8.51
N GLY A 34 -49.73 23.66 -9.81
CA GLY A 34 -50.28 24.46 -10.92
C GLY A 34 -49.65 24.13 -12.29
N MET A 35 -50.27 23.21 -13.04
CA MET A 35 -50.05 23.00 -14.47
C MET A 35 -50.80 24.06 -15.29
N ASP A 36 -50.17 24.61 -16.33
CA ASP A 36 -50.86 25.02 -17.57
C ASP A 36 -49.86 25.12 -18.73
N VAL A 37 -50.32 24.68 -19.91
CA VAL A 37 -49.58 24.58 -21.18
C VAL A 37 -50.30 25.47 -22.19
N GLU A 38 -49.62 26.44 -22.80
CA GLU A 38 -50.05 26.96 -24.12
C GLU A 38 -48.94 27.67 -24.90
N GLU A 39 -49.16 27.77 -26.21
CA GLU A 39 -48.19 27.76 -27.31
C GLU A 39 -48.18 29.09 -28.11
N GLN A 40 -47.07 29.37 -28.82
CA GLN A 40 -46.91 30.19 -30.05
C GLN A 40 -46.65 31.74 -30.06
N ILE A 41 -45.35 32.10 -30.29
CA ILE A 41 -44.66 33.04 -31.25
C ILE A 41 -45.08 34.55 -31.43
N PRO A 42 -44.26 35.45 -32.06
CA PRO A 42 -43.11 36.24 -31.57
C PRO A 42 -43.32 37.78 -31.57
N SER A 43 -42.50 38.54 -30.82
CA SER A 43 -42.05 39.87 -31.29
C SER A 43 -40.75 40.34 -30.64
N GLU A 44 -39.91 40.95 -31.48
CA GLU A 44 -38.55 41.40 -31.22
C GLU A 44 -38.43 42.50 -30.16
N LYS A 45 -37.36 42.46 -29.35
CA LYS A 45 -36.51 43.63 -29.03
C LYS A 45 -35.23 43.26 -28.25
N LYS A 46 -34.11 43.27 -28.98
CA LYS A 46 -32.69 43.55 -28.62
C LYS A 46 -32.16 43.11 -27.23
N PRO A 47 -31.21 42.15 -27.17
CA PRO A 47 -30.33 42.01 -26.01
C PRO A 47 -29.01 42.78 -26.19
N LYS A 48 -28.69 43.63 -25.20
CA LYS A 48 -27.37 44.24 -25.01
C LYS A 48 -26.36 43.12 -24.70
N ALA A 49 -25.36 42.95 -25.58
CA ALA A 49 -24.31 41.95 -25.44
C ALA A 49 -23.49 42.16 -24.15
N LYS A 50 -23.67 41.26 -23.18
CA LYS A 50 -22.76 41.09 -22.05
C LYS A 50 -21.43 40.54 -22.60
N ARG A 51 -20.34 41.31 -22.45
CA ARG A 51 -18.96 40.86 -22.66
C ARG A 51 -18.77 39.51 -21.95
N SER A 52 -18.57 38.45 -22.72
CA SER A 52 -18.14 37.16 -22.20
C SER A 52 -16.79 37.35 -21.53
N LYS A 53 -16.72 37.15 -20.21
CA LYS A 53 -15.44 36.98 -19.52
C LYS A 53 -14.88 35.66 -20.03
N LEU A 54 -14.03 35.74 -21.06
CA LEU A 54 -13.17 34.65 -21.49
C LEU A 54 -12.42 34.18 -20.24
N LYS A 55 -12.85 33.03 -19.70
CA LYS A 55 -12.13 32.37 -18.62
C LYS A 55 -10.73 32.12 -19.18
N LYS A 56 -9.72 32.83 -18.64
CA LYS A 56 -8.32 32.47 -18.84
C LYS A 56 -8.20 31.01 -18.45
N ILE A 57 -8.12 30.15 -19.46
CA ILE A 57 -7.66 28.77 -19.32
C ILE A 57 -6.27 28.94 -18.69
N LYS A 58 -6.18 28.63 -17.40
CA LYS A 58 -4.89 28.49 -16.74
C LYS A 58 -4.13 27.49 -17.60
N LYS A 59 -3.06 27.94 -18.25
CA LYS A 59 -2.07 27.05 -18.88
C LYS A 59 -1.86 25.91 -17.89
N SER A 60 -2.18 24.71 -18.35
CA SER A 60 -1.88 23.46 -17.69
C SER A 60 -0.48 23.58 -17.12
N ALA A 61 -0.41 23.65 -15.79
CA ALA A 61 0.84 23.44 -15.09
C ALA A 61 1.38 22.12 -15.64
N GLU A 62 2.61 22.16 -16.15
CA GLU A 62 3.37 20.95 -16.42
C GLU A 62 3.19 20.03 -15.21
N PRO A 63 2.95 18.73 -15.41
CA PRO A 63 2.75 17.84 -14.28
C PRO A 63 4.02 17.93 -13.44
N ASN A 64 3.91 18.55 -12.25
CA ASN A 64 5.02 18.74 -11.32
C ASN A 64 5.90 17.49 -11.33
N GLU A 65 7.07 17.56 -11.95
CA GLU A 65 8.03 16.45 -12.09
C GLU A 65 8.38 15.88 -10.70
N SER A 66 8.34 16.75 -9.69
CA SER A 66 8.48 16.47 -8.27
C SER A 66 7.40 15.59 -7.63
N LYS A 67 6.18 15.51 -8.20
CA LYS A 67 5.14 14.57 -7.74
C LYS A 67 5.26 13.21 -8.42
N VAL A 68 5.85 13.14 -9.61
CA VAL A 68 5.98 11.90 -10.39
C VAL A 68 6.99 10.95 -9.74
N ASN A 69 8.03 11.50 -9.11
CA ASN A 69 9.13 10.73 -8.52
C ASN A 69 9.00 10.49 -7.01
N MET A 70 7.76 10.51 -6.48
CA MET A 70 7.47 10.21 -5.09
C MET A 70 6.51 9.02 -4.97
N ARG A 71 6.91 8.00 -4.21
CA ARG A 71 6.03 6.87 -3.85
C ARG A 71 5.60 7.01 -2.40
N LYS A 72 4.32 6.74 -2.16
CA LYS A 72 3.74 6.71 -0.82
C LYS A 72 3.23 5.31 -0.54
N VAL A 73 3.63 4.76 0.59
CA VAL A 73 3.15 3.46 1.06
C VAL A 73 2.41 3.67 2.37
N ALA A 74 1.14 3.28 2.40
CA ALA A 74 0.29 3.38 3.57
C ALA A 74 0.61 2.22 4.53
N VAL A 75 0.81 2.54 5.81
CA VAL A 75 1.14 1.55 6.83
C VAL A 75 -0.11 1.25 7.65
N PRO A 76 -0.50 -0.02 7.88
CA PRO A 76 -1.61 -0.40 8.75
C PRO A 76 -1.34 -0.13 10.24
N ALA A 77 -2.41 0.00 11.02
CA ALA A 77 -2.33 0.30 12.45
C ALA A 77 -1.49 -0.70 13.27
N HIS A 78 -1.67 -1.99 13.00
CA HIS A 78 -0.96 -3.05 13.73
C HIS A 78 0.55 -3.12 13.43
N ARG A 79 1.05 -2.39 12.43
CA ARG A 79 2.46 -2.41 12.01
C ARG A 79 3.24 -1.14 12.38
N TYR A 80 2.63 -0.14 13.03
CA TYR A 80 3.38 1.09 13.39
C TYR A 80 4.47 0.85 14.43
N THR A 81 4.16 0.10 15.49
CA THR A 81 5.12 -0.21 16.56
C THR A 81 6.36 -0.91 16.00
N PRO A 82 6.25 -2.03 15.24
CA PRO A 82 7.42 -2.68 14.69
C PRO A 82 8.12 -1.85 13.60
N LEU A 83 7.39 -1.00 12.86
CA LEU A 83 8.00 -0.09 11.89
C LEU A 83 8.89 0.94 12.58
N ARG A 84 8.45 1.50 13.72
CA ARG A 84 9.20 2.51 14.47
C ARG A 84 10.45 1.92 15.11
N GLU A 85 10.34 0.74 15.70
CA GLU A 85 11.46 0.04 16.34
C GLU A 85 12.54 -0.36 15.32
N ASN A 86 12.12 -0.90 14.17
CA ASN A 86 13.04 -1.35 13.12
C ASN A 86 13.33 -0.28 12.06
N TRP A 87 12.92 0.98 12.27
CA TRP A 87 13.04 2.04 11.26
C TRP A 87 14.49 2.23 10.80
N LEU A 88 15.45 2.19 11.73
CA LEU A 88 16.87 2.33 11.38
C LEU A 88 17.30 1.24 10.38
N LYS A 89 16.94 -0.03 10.66
CA LYS A 89 17.28 -1.17 9.80
C LYS A 89 16.64 -1.11 8.43
N ILE A 90 15.49 -0.46 8.30
CA ILE A 90 14.77 -0.27 7.02
C ILE A 90 15.33 0.94 6.27
N PHE A 91 15.64 2.02 6.99
CA PHE A 91 16.11 3.27 6.41
C PHE A 91 17.53 3.15 5.85
N THR A 92 18.46 2.54 6.59
CA THR A 92 19.86 2.36 6.20
C THR A 92 20.01 1.75 4.80
N PRO A 93 19.43 0.59 4.47
CA PRO A 93 19.61 0.00 3.15
C PRO A 93 18.95 0.83 2.03
N ILE A 94 17.88 1.57 2.31
CA ILE A 94 17.22 2.44 1.30
C ILE A 94 18.13 3.62 0.92
N VAL A 95 18.79 4.23 1.90
CA VAL A 95 19.68 5.38 1.65
C VAL A 95 21.03 4.93 1.11
N GLU A 96 21.64 3.91 1.70
CA GLU A 96 23.00 3.49 1.33
C GLU A 96 23.05 2.74 0.00
N HIS A 97 22.17 1.75 -0.22
CA HIS A 97 22.23 0.95 -1.45
C HIS A 97 21.51 1.59 -2.62
N LEU A 98 20.39 2.27 -2.36
CA LEU A 98 19.55 2.82 -3.43
C LEU A 98 19.69 4.35 -3.60
N GLN A 99 20.38 5.05 -2.69
CA GLN A 99 20.55 6.51 -2.73
C GLN A 99 19.21 7.26 -2.82
N LEU A 100 18.20 6.75 -2.11
CA LEU A 100 16.85 7.33 -2.05
C LEU A 100 16.62 8.05 -0.72
N GLN A 101 15.73 9.04 -0.74
CA GLN A 101 15.29 9.72 0.48
C GLN A 101 13.99 9.07 0.99
N ALA A 102 14.01 8.55 2.21
CA ALA A 102 12.83 7.99 2.87
C ALA A 102 12.41 8.83 4.08
N ARG A 103 11.12 9.14 4.19
CA ARG A 103 10.53 9.85 5.32
C ARG A 103 9.30 9.12 5.83
N PHE A 104 9.26 8.87 7.13
CA PHE A 104 8.04 8.41 7.79
C PHE A 104 7.24 9.60 8.31
N ASN A 105 5.99 9.75 7.85
CA ASN A 105 5.08 10.77 8.36
C ASN A 105 4.10 10.15 9.36
N THR A 106 4.33 10.39 10.65
CA THR A 106 3.51 9.84 11.73
C THR A 106 2.07 10.32 11.71
N LYS A 107 1.79 11.53 11.19
CA LYS A 107 0.42 12.10 11.15
C LYS A 107 -0.44 11.44 10.08
N THR A 108 0.11 11.34 8.86
CA THR A 108 -0.60 10.72 7.71
C THR A 108 -0.40 9.22 7.65
N ARG A 109 0.51 8.68 8.47
CA ARG A 109 0.81 7.27 8.60
C ARG A 109 1.30 6.61 7.31
N ASN A 110 2.01 7.41 6.53
CA ASN A 110 2.56 7.03 5.23
C ASN A 110 4.09 7.10 5.29
N VAL A 111 4.72 6.11 4.65
CA VAL A 111 6.14 6.17 4.30
C VAL A 111 6.21 6.83 2.92
N GLU A 112 6.89 7.97 2.85
CA GLU A 112 7.16 8.69 1.61
C GLU A 112 8.59 8.38 1.17
N ILE A 113 8.75 7.86 -0.04
CA ILE A 113 10.04 7.59 -0.68
C ILE A 113 10.15 8.57 -1.85
N ARG A 114 11.26 9.31 -1.89
CA ARG A 114 11.56 10.29 -2.92
C ARG A 114 12.91 9.97 -3.55
N VAL A 115 12.98 10.22 -4.85
CA VAL A 115 14.24 10.18 -5.59
C VAL A 115 15.09 11.38 -5.16
N GLY A 116 16.35 11.13 -4.82
CA GLY A 116 17.33 12.17 -4.54
C GLY A 116 18.03 12.63 -5.83
N PRO A 117 18.78 13.74 -5.80
CA PRO A 117 19.54 14.19 -6.96
C PRO A 117 20.67 13.22 -7.35
N GLU A 118 21.15 12.40 -6.41
CA GLU A 118 22.22 11.41 -6.67
C GLU A 118 21.71 10.06 -7.18
N THR A 119 20.40 9.85 -7.23
CA THR A 119 19.84 8.55 -7.60
C THR A 119 19.97 8.31 -9.11
N LYS A 120 20.68 7.24 -9.50
CA LYS A 120 20.92 6.91 -10.92
C LYS A 120 19.71 6.31 -11.65
N ASP A 121 18.89 5.52 -10.95
CA ASP A 121 17.83 4.72 -11.58
C ASP A 121 16.45 4.89 -10.93
N ILE A 122 15.42 5.11 -11.75
CA ILE A 122 14.01 5.19 -11.32
C ILE A 122 13.50 3.80 -10.85
N ALA A 123 14.07 2.71 -11.35
CA ALA A 123 13.70 1.35 -10.96
C ALA A 123 13.94 1.08 -9.45
N ASN A 124 14.95 1.73 -8.87
CA ASN A 124 15.26 1.64 -7.44
C ASN A 124 14.12 2.16 -6.56
N LEU A 125 13.38 3.17 -7.04
CA LEU A 125 12.20 3.68 -6.34
C LEU A 125 11.13 2.59 -6.17
N GLN A 126 10.95 1.75 -7.19
CA GLN A 126 10.00 0.63 -7.15
C GLN A 126 10.49 -0.47 -6.20
N LYS A 127 11.78 -0.85 -6.27
CA LYS A 127 12.37 -1.83 -5.35
C LYS A 127 12.25 -1.39 -3.89
N ALA A 128 12.52 -0.13 -3.58
CA ALA A 128 12.35 0.42 -2.24
C ALA A 128 10.88 0.44 -1.80
N ALA A 129 9.95 0.75 -2.71
CA ALA A 129 8.53 0.69 -2.41
C ALA A 129 8.07 -0.75 -2.10
N ASP A 130 8.56 -1.73 -2.85
CA ASP A 130 8.21 -3.14 -2.66
C ASP A 130 8.88 -3.74 -1.41
N PHE A 131 10.09 -3.31 -1.07
CA PHE A 131 10.73 -3.60 0.22
C PHE A 131 9.88 -3.12 1.40
N VAL A 132 9.44 -1.85 1.38
CA VAL A 132 8.58 -1.31 2.45
C VAL A 132 7.22 -2.02 2.50
N LYS A 133 6.63 -2.35 1.34
CA LYS A 133 5.39 -3.14 1.28
C LYS A 133 5.57 -4.54 1.86
N ALA A 134 6.67 -5.23 1.57
CA ALA A 134 6.96 -6.55 2.12
C ALA A 134 7.00 -6.51 3.66
N PHE A 135 7.68 -5.51 4.22
CA PHE A 135 7.66 -5.31 5.68
C PHE A 135 6.25 -5.03 6.22
N ILE A 136 5.43 -4.28 5.50
CA ILE A 136 4.04 -4.01 5.88
C ILE A 136 3.19 -5.28 5.87
N TYR A 137 3.42 -6.19 4.92
CA TYR A 137 2.75 -7.50 4.87
C TYR A 137 3.17 -8.44 6.00
N GLY A 138 4.19 -8.07 6.79
CA GLY A 138 4.61 -8.82 7.97
C GLY A 138 5.84 -9.70 7.75
N PHE A 139 6.54 -9.55 6.62
CA PHE A 139 7.85 -10.17 6.46
C PHE A 139 8.87 -9.54 7.41
N ASP A 140 9.87 -10.33 7.79
CA ASP A 140 10.99 -9.84 8.58
C ASP A 140 11.88 -8.90 7.73
N VAL A 141 12.62 -8.03 8.39
CA VAL A 141 13.50 -7.05 7.72
C VAL A 141 14.61 -7.76 6.94
N GLU A 142 15.15 -8.84 7.50
CA GLU A 142 16.21 -9.64 6.86
C GLU A 142 15.73 -10.32 5.58
N ASP A 143 14.53 -10.90 5.61
CA ASP A 143 13.90 -11.53 4.44
C ASP A 143 13.53 -10.47 3.39
N ALA A 144 13.02 -9.31 3.81
CA ALA A 144 12.70 -8.22 2.90
C ALA A 144 13.97 -7.66 2.23
N LEU A 145 15.12 -7.65 2.91
CA LEU A 145 16.39 -7.16 2.36
C LEU A 145 16.84 -8.00 1.16
N ALA A 146 16.42 -9.26 1.06
CA ALA A 146 16.66 -10.10 -0.11
C ALA A 146 16.03 -9.51 -1.40
N LEU A 147 14.90 -8.79 -1.29
CA LEU A 147 14.26 -8.11 -2.44
C LEU A 147 15.11 -6.97 -3.00
N LEU A 148 15.99 -6.37 -2.18
CA LEU A 148 16.90 -5.33 -2.65
C LEU A 148 18.14 -5.91 -3.33
N ARG A 149 18.50 -7.15 -3.00
CA ARG A 149 19.69 -7.84 -3.52
C ARG A 149 19.42 -8.60 -4.81
N LEU A 150 18.27 -9.28 -4.91
CA LEU A 150 17.90 -10.11 -6.05
C LEU A 150 16.62 -9.58 -6.71
N ASP A 151 16.70 -9.36 -8.02
CA ASP A 151 15.60 -8.78 -8.82
C ASP A 151 14.54 -9.83 -9.23
N ASP A 152 14.88 -11.12 -9.14
CA ASP A 152 13.98 -12.24 -9.49
C ASP A 152 13.03 -12.65 -8.36
N LEU A 153 13.02 -11.88 -7.27
CA LEU A 153 12.26 -12.17 -6.07
C LEU A 153 11.00 -11.31 -6.01
N PHE A 154 9.85 -11.96 -5.91
CA PHE A 154 8.54 -11.33 -5.96
C PHE A 154 7.76 -11.57 -4.67
N VAL A 155 6.78 -10.71 -4.42
CA VAL A 155 5.82 -10.87 -3.32
C VAL A 155 4.42 -11.06 -3.92
N GLU A 156 3.84 -12.24 -3.72
CA GLU A 156 2.46 -12.54 -4.11
C GLU A 156 1.56 -12.50 -2.87
N SER A 157 0.41 -11.83 -2.98
CA SER A 157 -0.61 -11.78 -1.94
C SER A 157 -1.84 -12.54 -2.40
N PHE A 158 -2.34 -13.41 -1.54
CA PHE A 158 -3.39 -14.34 -1.87
C PHE A 158 -4.47 -14.36 -0.79
N GLU A 159 -5.75 -14.36 -1.16
CA GLU A 159 -6.84 -14.53 -0.19
C GLU A 159 -7.41 -15.95 -0.25
N ILE A 160 -7.68 -16.55 0.93
CA ILE A 160 -8.22 -17.92 1.02
C ILE A 160 -9.56 -18.05 0.30
N LYS A 161 -10.35 -16.96 0.28
CA LYS A 161 -11.66 -16.89 -0.36
C LYS A 161 -11.59 -17.07 -1.88
N ASP A 162 -10.45 -16.78 -2.50
CA ASP A 162 -10.27 -16.91 -3.96
C ASP A 162 -10.20 -18.38 -4.39
N VAL A 163 -9.75 -19.30 -3.52
CA VAL A 163 -9.80 -20.76 -3.79
C VAL A 163 -11.19 -21.31 -3.52
N LYS A 164 -11.72 -20.97 -2.35
CA LYS A 164 -12.93 -21.58 -1.81
C LYS A 164 -13.58 -20.58 -0.88
N THR A 165 -14.86 -20.34 -1.10
CA THR A 165 -15.70 -19.53 -0.23
C THR A 165 -15.93 -20.29 1.08
N LEU A 166 -15.03 -20.11 2.04
CA LEU A 166 -15.09 -20.70 3.38
C LEU A 166 -15.59 -19.64 4.35
N GLN A 167 -16.47 -20.04 5.26
CA GLN A 167 -17.05 -19.15 6.29
C GLN A 167 -16.85 -19.75 7.68
N GLY A 168 -16.69 -18.87 8.67
CA GLY A 168 -16.60 -19.23 10.10
C GLY A 168 -15.57 -20.32 10.40
N ASP A 169 -16.02 -21.39 11.07
CA ASP A 169 -15.18 -22.50 11.54
C ASP A 169 -14.40 -23.20 10.42
N HIS A 170 -14.94 -23.22 9.20
CA HIS A 170 -14.24 -23.84 8.08
C HIS A 170 -13.02 -23.02 7.64
N LEU A 171 -13.08 -21.69 7.75
CA LEU A 171 -11.93 -20.81 7.50
C LEU A 171 -10.85 -21.02 8.56
N GLY A 172 -11.24 -21.02 9.84
CA GLY A 172 -10.31 -21.29 10.95
C GLY A 172 -9.65 -22.66 10.84
N ARG A 173 -10.41 -23.68 10.42
CA ARG A 173 -9.87 -25.03 10.15
C ARG A 173 -8.89 -25.04 8.98
N ALA A 174 -9.17 -24.32 7.89
CA ALA A 174 -8.26 -24.23 6.74
C ALA A 174 -6.95 -23.53 7.12
N ILE A 175 -7.01 -22.43 7.88
CA ILE A 175 -5.84 -21.73 8.42
C ILE A 175 -5.04 -22.66 9.36
N GLY A 176 -5.72 -23.39 10.25
CA GLY A 176 -5.10 -24.35 11.14
C GLY A 176 -4.36 -25.48 10.41
N ARG A 177 -4.87 -25.93 9.26
CA ARG A 177 -4.18 -26.92 8.41
C ARG A 177 -2.95 -26.35 7.69
N LEU A 178 -3.03 -25.09 7.28
CA LEU A 178 -1.92 -24.40 6.61
C LEU A 178 -0.76 -24.13 7.58
N ALA A 179 -1.06 -23.65 8.78
CA ALA A 179 -0.06 -23.51 9.84
C ALA A 179 0.46 -24.89 10.30
N GLY A 180 -0.45 -25.84 10.53
CA GLY A 180 -0.13 -27.12 11.16
C GLY A 180 0.24 -26.95 12.64
N LYS A 181 0.62 -28.04 13.30
CA LYS A 181 1.05 -28.00 14.71
C LYS A 181 2.30 -27.12 14.84
N ALA A 182 2.20 -26.03 15.60
CA ALA A 182 3.27 -25.06 15.82
C ALA A 182 3.92 -24.52 14.53
N GLY A 183 3.15 -24.36 13.45
CA GLY A 183 3.70 -23.86 12.18
C GLY A 183 4.48 -24.89 11.37
N ARG A 184 4.55 -26.17 11.79
CA ARG A 184 5.40 -27.18 11.14
C ARG A 184 5.07 -27.38 9.66
N THR A 185 3.80 -27.30 9.28
CA THR A 185 3.37 -27.44 7.88
C THR A 185 3.85 -26.26 7.06
N LYS A 186 3.64 -25.04 7.55
CA LYS A 186 4.16 -23.80 6.95
C LYS A 186 5.68 -23.89 6.74
N PHE A 187 6.45 -24.19 7.78
CA PHE A 187 7.92 -24.29 7.69
C PHE A 187 8.39 -25.38 6.74
N THR A 188 7.67 -26.50 6.67
CA THR A 188 8.00 -27.58 5.71
C THR A 188 7.84 -27.10 4.27
N ILE A 189 6.77 -26.37 3.98
CA ILE A 189 6.56 -25.79 2.65
C ILE A 189 7.67 -24.78 2.35
N GLU A 190 7.91 -23.83 3.26
CA GLU A 190 8.94 -22.79 3.12
C GLU A 190 10.32 -23.37 2.79
N ASN A 191 10.75 -24.39 3.53
CA ASN A 191 12.06 -25.01 3.33
C ASN A 191 12.17 -25.77 2.01
N VAL A 192 11.09 -26.44 1.58
CA VAL A 192 11.08 -27.22 0.34
C VAL A 192 11.02 -26.31 -0.88
N THR A 193 10.19 -25.26 -0.85
CA THR A 193 10.04 -24.32 -1.96
C THR A 193 11.05 -23.18 -1.93
N LYS A 194 11.86 -23.04 -0.87
CA LYS A 194 12.77 -21.90 -0.64
C LYS A 194 12.03 -20.56 -0.75
N THR A 195 10.87 -20.48 -0.09
CA THR A 195 10.03 -19.27 -0.04
C THR A 195 9.81 -18.85 1.40
N ARG A 196 9.50 -17.58 1.62
CA ARG A 196 9.01 -17.08 2.90
C ARG A 196 7.51 -16.87 2.83
N ILE A 197 6.78 -17.32 3.84
CA ILE A 197 5.32 -17.24 3.89
C ILE A 197 4.92 -16.49 5.16
N VAL A 198 3.96 -15.58 5.03
CA VAL A 198 3.31 -14.92 6.17
C VAL A 198 1.81 -15.21 6.08
N LEU A 199 1.25 -15.72 7.17
CA LEU A 199 -0.20 -15.89 7.31
C LEU A 199 -0.77 -14.70 8.07
N ALA A 200 -1.74 -14.02 7.47
CA ALA A 200 -2.50 -12.91 8.04
C ALA A 200 -4.01 -13.23 7.94
N ASP A 201 -4.48 -14.14 8.79
CA ASP A 201 -5.85 -14.65 8.84
C ASP A 201 -6.38 -15.11 7.47
N SER A 202 -7.12 -14.24 6.77
CA SER A 202 -7.68 -14.51 5.44
C SER A 202 -6.65 -14.38 4.32
N LYS A 203 -5.60 -13.56 4.53
CA LYS A 203 -4.59 -13.23 3.53
C LYS A 203 -3.30 -13.98 3.81
N ILE A 204 -2.68 -14.47 2.74
CA ILE A 204 -1.43 -15.19 2.77
C ILE A 204 -0.48 -14.45 1.84
N HIS A 205 0.70 -14.12 2.34
CA HIS A 205 1.74 -13.47 1.56
C HIS A 205 2.88 -14.47 1.35
N ILE A 206 3.35 -14.57 0.11
CA ILE A 206 4.44 -15.47 -0.28
C ILE A 206 5.52 -14.62 -0.94
N LEU A 207 6.76 -14.78 -0.48
CA LEU A 207 7.94 -14.15 -1.03
C LEU A 207 8.87 -15.23 -1.59
N GLY A 208 9.30 -15.05 -2.84
CA GLY A 208 10.17 -16.01 -3.52
C GLY A 208 10.34 -15.74 -5.00
N SER A 209 11.04 -16.65 -5.70
CA SER A 209 11.07 -16.63 -7.17
C SER A 209 9.71 -17.07 -7.73
N TYR A 210 9.33 -16.58 -8.90
CA TYR A 210 8.04 -16.86 -9.54
C TYR A 210 7.70 -18.36 -9.62
N GLN A 211 8.66 -19.20 -10.02
CA GLN A 211 8.46 -20.65 -10.11
C GLN A 211 8.19 -21.30 -8.74
N ASN A 212 8.93 -20.85 -7.73
CA ASN A 212 8.82 -21.35 -6.36
C ASN A 212 7.52 -20.89 -5.70
N ILE A 213 7.10 -19.65 -5.96
CA ILE A 213 5.81 -19.12 -5.51
C ILE A 213 4.67 -19.94 -6.12
N ALA A 214 4.71 -20.24 -7.42
CA ALA A 214 3.68 -21.05 -8.07
C ALA A 214 3.57 -22.46 -7.44
N LEU A 215 4.70 -23.07 -7.07
CA LEU A 215 4.74 -24.35 -6.38
C LEU A 215 4.16 -24.27 -4.97
N ALA A 216 4.56 -23.25 -4.19
CA ALA A 216 4.03 -22.99 -2.85
C ALA A 216 2.51 -22.72 -2.90
N ARG A 217 2.06 -21.89 -3.83
CA ARG A 217 0.64 -21.58 -4.06
C ARG A 217 -0.16 -22.84 -4.34
N ARG A 218 0.33 -23.72 -5.21
CA ARG A 218 -0.32 -25.01 -5.50
C ARG A 218 -0.44 -25.88 -4.25
N ALA A 219 0.60 -25.95 -3.43
CA ALA A 219 0.57 -26.71 -2.18
C ALA A 219 -0.45 -26.13 -1.17
N ILE A 220 -0.45 -24.81 -1.03
CA ILE A 220 -1.39 -24.08 -0.16
C ILE A 220 -2.83 -24.28 -0.63
N CYS A 221 -3.12 -24.14 -1.92
CA CYS A 221 -4.45 -24.39 -2.49
C CYS A 221 -4.91 -25.83 -2.21
N ASN A 222 -4.04 -26.83 -2.35
CA ASN A 222 -4.38 -28.22 -2.04
C ASN A 222 -4.74 -28.42 -0.56
N LEU A 223 -4.03 -27.76 0.36
CA LEU A 223 -4.34 -27.81 1.79
C LEU A 223 -5.69 -27.14 2.11
N ILE A 224 -5.98 -25.99 1.50
CA ILE A 224 -7.25 -25.26 1.63
C ILE A 224 -8.42 -26.09 1.07
N MET A 225 -8.24 -26.73 -0.08
CA MET A 225 -9.25 -27.59 -0.70
C MET A 225 -9.57 -28.84 0.13
N GLY A 226 -8.68 -29.23 1.03
CA GLY A 226 -8.91 -30.32 1.96
C GLY A 226 -8.02 -31.54 1.77
N SER A 227 -7.01 -31.48 0.90
CA SER A 227 -6.08 -32.59 0.66
C SER A 227 -5.29 -32.96 1.93
N PRO A 228 -5.15 -34.27 2.27
CA PRO A 228 -4.37 -34.69 3.42
C PRO A 228 -2.93 -34.14 3.38
N PRO A 229 -2.37 -33.62 4.49
CA PRO A 229 -1.01 -33.08 4.51
C PRO A 229 0.05 -34.06 4.00
N SER A 230 -0.09 -35.36 4.31
CA SER A 230 0.82 -36.41 3.83
C SER A 230 0.94 -36.45 2.31
N LYS A 231 -0.18 -36.28 1.59
CA LYS A 231 -0.19 -36.24 0.12
C LYS A 231 0.48 -34.98 -0.40
N VAL A 232 0.29 -33.84 0.27
CA VAL A 232 0.91 -32.56 -0.11
C VAL A 232 2.43 -32.62 0.08
N TYR A 233 2.91 -33.21 1.17
CA TYR A 233 4.35 -33.40 1.40
C TYR A 233 4.99 -34.32 0.37
N GLY A 234 4.34 -35.44 0.02
CA GLY A 234 4.83 -36.34 -1.03
C GLY A 234 4.96 -35.63 -2.37
N ASN A 235 3.94 -34.86 -2.77
CA ASN A 235 3.97 -34.08 -4.00
C ASN A 235 5.06 -33.00 -3.97
N LEU A 236 5.20 -32.25 -2.87
CA LEU A 236 6.24 -31.24 -2.72
C LEU A 236 7.64 -31.84 -2.83
N ARG A 237 7.88 -32.99 -2.19
CA ARG A 237 9.19 -33.66 -2.24
C ARG A 237 9.52 -34.15 -3.65
N ASN A 238 8.55 -34.70 -4.37
CA ASN A 238 8.75 -35.13 -5.76
C ASN A 238 9.04 -33.96 -6.70
N VAL A 239 8.32 -32.85 -6.54
CA VAL A 239 8.58 -31.66 -7.36
C VAL A 239 9.92 -31.03 -7.01
N ALA A 240 10.25 -30.92 -5.71
CA ALA A 240 11.54 -30.39 -5.29
C ALA A 240 12.71 -31.23 -5.79
N LYS A 241 12.58 -32.57 -5.78
CA LYS A 241 13.57 -33.48 -6.37
C LYS A 241 13.77 -33.19 -7.86
N ARG A 242 12.68 -33.04 -8.62
CA ARG A 242 12.73 -32.71 -10.05
C ARG A 242 13.35 -31.34 -10.34
N VAL A 243 13.06 -30.34 -9.50
CA VAL A 243 13.65 -29.00 -9.63
C VAL A 243 15.15 -29.08 -9.32
N ALA A 244 15.55 -29.83 -8.30
CA ALA A 244 16.96 -30.04 -7.96
C ALA A 244 17.73 -30.82 -9.04
N GLU A 245 17.10 -31.78 -9.73
CA GLU A 245 17.73 -32.55 -10.82
C GLU A 245 17.89 -31.76 -12.13
N ARG A 246 17.21 -30.61 -12.28
CA ARG A 246 17.29 -29.77 -13.48
C ARG A 246 18.47 -28.79 -13.47
N PHE A 247 19.13 -28.62 -12.33
CA PHE A 247 20.26 -27.72 -12.11
C PHE A 247 21.47 -28.54 -11.66
#